data_AF-A0A8H4RXQ4-F1
#
_entry.id   AF-A0A8H4RXQ4-F1
#
_cell.length_a   1.000
_cell.length_b   1.000
_cell.length_c   1.000
_cell.angle_alpha   90.00
_cell.angle_beta   90.00
_cell.angle_gamma   90.00
#
_symmetry.space_group_name_H-M   'P 1'
#
loop_
_entity.id
_entity.type
_entity.pdbx_description
1 polymer ?
#
loop_
_entity_poly.entity_id
_entity_poly.type
_entity_poly.pdbx_seq_one_letter_code
_entity_poly.pdbx_strand_id
1 'polypeptide(L)'
;MESTLQRDEKHLAENTSPSNNSINHVGSTEEVDLATVPNPTSKLQRFANRLEAAAGIEARGIERVPESERERKYAVKDYLYMAMIWFSANCTANNMAVGILGPIAYDLGFVDAMICCLFGTILGSYLTAYISTFGPVSGNRTLVIARYTIGWWPSKLCVLLNLVIELGYGVVDTIVAGLILSVVNGSGMSVIVGIVIAALISWMVSTFGIKFFNMFERYTWIPQVCILFIFVSVASPHFDTTTPSAATCTILIGNRLSYVFLSASGPLGWSAAAADFYVYFPLL
;
A
#
# COMPACT_ATOMS: atom_id res chain seq x y z
N MET A 1 30.51 -59.56 -17.41
CA MET A 1 29.46 -58.53 -17.30
C MET A 1 29.13 -58.29 -15.83
N GLU A 2 30.14 -58.29 -14.95
CA GLU A 2 30.02 -58.19 -13.48
C GLU A 2 30.95 -57.11 -12.89
N SER A 3 31.78 -56.45 -13.69
CA SER A 3 32.72 -55.40 -13.24
C SER A 3 32.15 -53.98 -13.26
N THR A 4 30.96 -53.79 -13.82
CA THR A 4 30.24 -52.50 -13.83
C THR A 4 29.29 -52.34 -12.64
N LEU A 5 28.82 -53.43 -12.02
CA LEU A 5 27.91 -53.38 -10.86
C LEU A 5 28.62 -53.06 -9.53
N GLN A 6 29.92 -53.35 -9.40
CA GLN A 6 30.72 -53.02 -8.21
C GLN A 6 31.15 -51.54 -8.11
N ARG A 7 30.98 -50.76 -9.19
CA ARG A 7 31.25 -49.31 -9.18
C ARG A 7 30.07 -48.50 -8.65
N ASP A 8 28.85 -49.01 -8.81
CA ASP A 8 27.63 -48.34 -8.37
C ASP A 8 27.35 -48.52 -6.87
N GLU A 9 27.76 -49.64 -6.24
CA GLU A 9 27.65 -49.82 -4.78
C GLU A 9 28.61 -48.91 -3.98
N LYS A 10 29.74 -48.51 -4.58
CA LYS A 10 30.71 -47.61 -3.91
C LYS A 10 30.29 -46.13 -3.91
N HIS A 11 29.39 -45.72 -4.80
CA HIS A 11 28.90 -44.34 -4.83
C HIS A 11 27.64 -44.11 -3.97
N LEU A 12 27.00 -45.18 -3.48
CA LEU A 12 25.82 -45.12 -2.62
C LEU A 12 26.12 -45.25 -1.12
N ALA A 13 27.37 -45.49 -0.73
CA ALA A 13 27.76 -45.73 0.67
C ALA A 13 28.47 -44.54 1.36
N GLU A 14 28.62 -43.39 0.70
CA GLU A 14 29.32 -42.22 1.25
C GLU A 14 28.36 -41.15 1.82
N ASN A 15 27.17 -41.56 2.28
CA ASN A 15 26.15 -40.66 2.81
C ASN A 15 25.49 -41.21 4.09
N THR A 16 26.25 -41.31 5.20
CA THR A 16 25.66 -41.54 6.53
C THR A 16 26.51 -40.97 7.69
N SER A 17 26.30 -39.68 8.03
CA SER A 17 26.28 -39.02 9.38
C SER A 17 27.46 -39.16 10.39
N PRO A 18 27.59 -38.36 11.49
CA PRO A 18 26.70 -37.30 12.03
C PRO A 18 27.37 -35.95 12.46
N SER A 19 26.50 -34.94 12.67
CA SER A 19 26.56 -33.77 13.56
C SER A 19 27.88 -33.28 14.18
N ASN A 20 28.17 -31.98 14.04
CA ASN A 20 28.61 -31.17 15.17
C ASN A 20 28.23 -29.69 15.03
N ASN A 21 27.39 -29.23 15.96
CA ASN A 21 27.11 -27.82 16.20
C ASN A 21 28.35 -27.13 16.75
N SER A 22 28.70 -25.96 16.22
CA SER A 22 29.19 -24.86 17.07
C SER A 22 28.82 -23.51 16.45
N ILE A 23 28.01 -22.82 17.24
CA ILE A 23 27.58 -21.43 17.16
C ILE A 23 28.81 -20.52 17.12
N ASN A 24 28.81 -19.55 16.19
CA ASN A 24 29.35 -18.21 16.41
C ASN A 24 28.66 -17.23 15.44
N HIS A 25 27.65 -16.54 15.97
CA HIS A 25 27.22 -15.24 15.45
C HIS A 25 28.40 -14.27 15.49
N VAL A 26 28.61 -13.48 14.43
CA VAL A 26 28.73 -12.00 14.45
C VAL A 26 28.91 -11.51 13.01
N GLY A 27 27.94 -10.71 12.55
CA GLY A 27 28.15 -9.59 11.63
C GLY A 27 28.64 -9.91 10.22
N SER A 28 27.73 -10.23 9.32
CA SER A 28 27.86 -9.88 7.90
C SER A 28 26.48 -9.55 7.36
N THR A 29 26.37 -8.36 6.77
CA THR A 29 25.32 -7.94 5.83
C THR A 29 24.74 -9.14 5.10
N GLU A 30 23.46 -9.46 5.34
CA GLU A 30 22.71 -10.39 4.51
C GLU A 30 22.74 -9.83 3.08
N GLU A 31 23.65 -10.35 2.25
CA GLU A 31 23.50 -10.33 0.81
C GLU A 31 22.13 -10.95 0.53
N VAL A 32 21.21 -10.12 0.04
CA VAL A 32 19.96 -10.58 -0.55
C VAL A 32 20.33 -11.57 -1.64
N ASP A 33 20.15 -12.85 -1.36
CA ASP A 33 20.47 -13.95 -2.26
C ASP A 33 19.57 -13.81 -3.50
N LEU A 34 20.14 -13.21 -4.55
CA LEU A 34 19.52 -12.85 -5.85
C LEU A 34 19.19 -14.08 -6.71
N ALA A 35 19.03 -15.25 -6.11
CA ALA A 35 19.04 -16.55 -6.77
C ALA A 35 17.66 -17.11 -7.18
N THR A 36 16.65 -16.27 -7.46
CA THR A 36 15.43 -16.75 -8.16
C THR A 36 14.89 -15.82 -9.24
N VAL A 37 15.73 -15.01 -9.91
CA VAL A 37 15.31 -14.38 -11.17
C VAL A 37 15.32 -15.45 -12.27
N PRO A 38 14.17 -15.80 -12.90
CA PRO A 38 14.16 -16.75 -14.01
C PRO A 38 15.09 -16.24 -15.11
N ASN A 39 15.85 -17.14 -15.75
CA ASN A 39 16.77 -16.80 -16.83
C ASN A 39 16.11 -15.84 -17.84
N PRO A 40 16.69 -14.66 -18.11
CA PRO A 40 16.00 -13.59 -18.82
C PRO A 40 15.69 -13.98 -20.26
N THR A 41 14.39 -14.06 -20.59
CA THR A 41 13.87 -14.52 -21.88
C THR A 41 13.85 -13.41 -22.95
N SER A 42 14.00 -12.12 -22.58
CA SER A 42 14.02 -11.00 -23.53
C SER A 42 15.09 -9.93 -23.27
N LYS A 43 15.46 -9.17 -24.32
CA LYS A 43 16.40 -8.03 -24.21
C LYS A 43 15.88 -6.93 -23.29
N LEU A 44 14.56 -6.73 -23.24
CA LEU A 44 13.89 -5.80 -22.33
C LEU A 44 14.00 -6.26 -20.87
N GLN A 45 13.90 -7.56 -20.61
CA GLN A 45 14.08 -8.12 -19.27
C GLN A 45 15.52 -7.99 -18.79
N ARG A 46 16.52 -8.14 -19.67
CA ARG A 46 17.92 -7.87 -19.33
C ARG A 46 18.18 -6.39 -19.04
N PHE A 47 17.49 -5.49 -19.73
CA PHE A 47 17.57 -4.05 -19.45
C PHE A 47 16.90 -3.69 -18.13
N ALA A 48 15.72 -4.27 -17.87
CA ALA A 48 15.01 -4.13 -16.59
C ALA A 48 15.85 -4.65 -15.42
N ASN A 49 16.46 -5.84 -15.54
CA ASN A 49 17.33 -6.40 -14.50
C ASN A 49 18.60 -5.57 -14.27
N ARG A 50 19.14 -4.89 -15.30
CA ARG A 50 20.28 -3.95 -15.14
C ARG A 50 19.86 -2.65 -14.46
N LEU A 51 18.65 -2.15 -14.74
CA LEU A 51 18.06 -1.03 -14.01
C LEU A 51 17.74 -1.40 -12.57
N GLU A 52 17.26 -2.61 -12.31
CA GLU A 52 17.05 -3.17 -10.97
C GLU A 52 18.35 -3.25 -10.17
N ALA A 53 19.42 -3.80 -10.75
CA ALA A 53 20.72 -3.86 -10.08
C ALA A 53 21.30 -2.46 -9.76
N ALA A 54 21.06 -1.47 -10.63
CA ALA A 54 21.50 -0.10 -10.41
C ALA A 54 20.61 0.68 -9.41
N ALA A 55 19.29 0.49 -9.51
CA ALA A 55 18.27 1.33 -8.87
C ALA A 55 17.53 0.65 -7.70
N GLY A 56 17.80 -0.63 -7.39
CA GLY A 56 17.18 -1.36 -6.27
C GLY A 56 15.67 -1.53 -6.42
N ILE A 57 15.18 -1.55 -7.67
CA ILE A 57 13.76 -1.64 -8.02
C ILE A 57 13.44 -3.11 -8.27
N GLU A 58 12.52 -3.68 -7.53
CA GLU A 58 12.04 -5.06 -7.73
C GLU A 58 11.51 -5.25 -9.17
N ALA A 59 12.26 -5.93 -10.05
CA ALA A 59 11.87 -6.18 -11.45
C ALA A 59 11.01 -7.43 -11.62
N ARG A 60 10.69 -8.10 -10.51
CA ARG A 60 9.87 -9.31 -10.47
C ARG A 60 8.48 -9.12 -11.10
N GLY A 61 7.99 -7.88 -11.16
CA GLY A 61 6.82 -7.50 -11.93
C GLY A 61 5.57 -8.29 -11.51
N ILE A 62 5.08 -9.16 -12.42
CA ILE A 62 3.85 -9.94 -12.26
C ILE A 62 4.15 -11.37 -11.73
N GLU A 63 5.41 -11.77 -11.67
CA GLU A 63 5.80 -13.14 -11.35
C GLU A 63 5.50 -13.49 -9.88
N ARG A 64 5.03 -14.71 -9.65
CA ARG A 64 4.73 -15.21 -8.30
C ARG A 64 5.99 -15.21 -7.44
N VAL A 65 5.87 -14.80 -6.18
CA VAL A 65 6.98 -14.95 -5.21
C VAL A 65 7.17 -16.45 -4.90
N PRO A 66 8.38 -17.01 -4.74
CA PRO A 66 8.57 -18.42 -4.48
C PRO A 66 8.29 -18.65 -2.99
N GLU A 67 7.97 -19.88 -2.63
CA GLU A 67 7.72 -20.22 -1.22
C GLU A 67 8.98 -20.02 -0.36
N SER A 68 10.18 -20.23 -0.93
CA SER A 68 11.46 -20.04 -0.25
C SER A 68 11.72 -18.60 0.23
N GLU A 69 11.21 -17.57 -0.46
CA GLU A 69 11.32 -16.18 0.00
C GLU A 69 10.24 -15.82 1.05
N ARG A 70 9.25 -16.71 1.24
CA ARG A 70 8.19 -16.57 2.25
C ARG A 70 8.46 -17.36 3.53
N GLU A 71 9.52 -18.16 3.62
CA GLU A 71 9.79 -19.05 4.75
C GLU A 71 10.25 -18.36 6.06
N ARG A 72 10.16 -17.02 6.14
CA ARG A 72 10.51 -16.29 7.36
C ARG A 72 9.51 -16.59 8.48
N LYS A 73 9.97 -16.73 9.72
CA LYS A 73 9.05 -16.79 10.89
C LYS A 73 8.40 -15.43 11.15
N TYR A 74 7.08 -15.41 11.32
CA TYR A 74 6.34 -14.23 11.75
C TYR A 74 6.95 -13.64 13.02
N ALA A 75 7.19 -12.33 13.01
CA ALA A 75 7.52 -11.60 14.21
C ALA A 75 6.50 -10.48 14.45
N VAL A 76 6.22 -10.17 15.72
CA VAL A 76 5.29 -9.08 16.12
C VAL A 76 5.67 -7.74 15.47
N LYS A 77 6.97 -7.53 15.22
CA LYS A 77 7.50 -6.36 14.50
C LYS A 77 6.92 -6.19 13.10
N ASP A 78 6.55 -7.27 12.41
CA ASP A 78 6.06 -7.22 11.03
C ASP A 78 4.60 -6.74 10.99
N TYR A 79 3.78 -7.12 11.98
CA TYR A 79 2.43 -6.57 12.17
C TYR A 79 2.47 -5.08 12.52
N LEU A 80 3.37 -4.68 13.42
CA LEU A 80 3.55 -3.27 13.75
C LEU A 80 4.04 -2.47 12.55
N TYR A 81 4.96 -3.03 11.77
CA TYR A 81 5.44 -2.40 10.53
C TYR A 81 4.31 -2.20 9.52
N MET A 82 3.48 -3.23 9.27
CA MET A 82 2.34 -3.11 8.37
C MET A 82 1.28 -2.14 8.90
N ALA A 83 0.99 -2.18 10.20
CA ALA A 83 0.08 -1.21 10.82
C ALA A 83 0.58 0.23 10.65
N MET A 84 1.89 0.47 10.80
CA MET A 84 2.51 1.78 10.58
C MET A 84 2.45 2.21 9.12
N ILE A 85 2.68 1.30 8.16
CA ILE A 85 2.53 1.61 6.72
C ILE A 85 1.11 2.03 6.40
N TRP A 86 0.12 1.23 6.79
CA TRP A 86 -1.29 1.54 6.50
C TRP A 86 -1.75 2.80 7.21
N PHE A 87 -1.30 3.02 8.46
CA PHE A 87 -1.57 4.26 9.18
C PHE A 87 -0.97 5.47 8.45
N SER A 88 0.29 5.38 8.02
CA SER A 88 0.96 6.42 7.23
C SER A 88 0.26 6.70 5.90
N ALA A 89 -0.09 5.65 5.16
CA ALA A 89 -0.76 5.76 3.85
C ALA A 89 -2.12 6.45 3.95
N ASN A 90 -2.80 6.32 5.10
CA ASN A 90 -4.07 7.01 5.35
C ASN A 90 -3.90 8.43 5.92
N CYS A 91 -2.71 8.83 6.37
CA CYS A 91 -2.41 10.18 6.85
C CYS A 91 -2.19 11.16 5.70
N THR A 92 -3.21 11.35 4.86
CA THR A 92 -3.18 12.22 3.68
C THR A 92 -4.26 13.30 3.76
N ALA A 93 -3.97 14.45 3.15
CA ALA A 93 -4.91 15.57 3.12
C ALA A 93 -6.20 15.25 2.35
N ASN A 94 -6.14 14.31 1.40
CA ASN A 94 -7.32 13.80 0.69
C ASN A 94 -8.34 13.17 1.66
N ASN A 95 -7.89 12.34 2.60
CA ASN A 95 -8.78 11.76 3.61
C ASN A 95 -9.40 12.83 4.54
N MET A 96 -8.68 13.92 4.81
CA MET A 96 -9.25 15.05 5.55
C MET A 96 -10.36 15.76 4.76
N ALA A 97 -10.19 15.92 3.44
CA ALA A 97 -11.21 16.53 2.58
C ALA A 97 -12.51 15.74 2.61
N VAL A 98 -12.45 14.40 2.60
CA VAL A 98 -13.64 13.55 2.75
C VAL A 98 -14.36 13.80 4.07
N GLY A 99 -13.62 13.95 5.18
CA GLY A 99 -14.20 14.25 6.49
C GLY A 99 -14.94 15.59 6.54
N ILE A 100 -14.41 16.61 5.84
CA ILE A 100 -15.01 17.95 5.76
C ILE A 100 -16.33 17.94 4.97
N LEU A 101 -16.50 17.01 4.01
CA LEU A 101 -17.73 16.91 3.22
C LEU A 101 -18.95 16.48 4.05
N GLY A 102 -18.77 15.82 5.20
CA GLY A 102 -19.90 15.40 6.05
C GLY A 102 -20.78 16.57 6.48
N PRO A 103 -20.21 17.58 7.18
CA PRO A 103 -20.98 18.77 7.56
C PRO A 103 -21.31 19.68 6.37
N ILE A 104 -20.40 19.86 5.40
CA ILE A 104 -20.56 20.87 4.33
C ILE A 104 -21.52 20.41 3.21
N ALA A 105 -21.42 19.15 2.79
CA ALA A 105 -22.19 18.66 1.64
C ALA A 105 -23.44 17.88 2.06
N TYR A 106 -23.45 17.29 3.25
CA TYR A 106 -24.55 16.44 3.72
C TYR A 106 -25.32 17.03 4.93
N ASP A 107 -24.94 18.21 5.42
CA ASP A 107 -25.58 18.90 6.56
C ASP A 107 -25.69 18.03 7.83
N LEU A 108 -24.74 17.10 8.04
CA LEU A 108 -24.68 16.30 9.26
C LEU A 108 -24.07 17.11 10.41
N GLY A 109 -24.63 16.96 11.61
CA GLY A 109 -24.03 17.45 12.83
C GLY A 109 -22.67 16.78 13.10
N PHE A 110 -21.80 17.45 13.84
CA PHE A 110 -20.41 17.01 14.04
C PHE A 110 -20.29 15.57 14.56
N VAL A 111 -21.05 15.23 15.61
CA VAL A 111 -21.03 13.87 16.21
C VAL A 111 -21.56 12.82 15.24
N ASP A 112 -22.61 13.15 14.50
CA ASP A 112 -23.24 12.25 13.54
C ASP A 112 -22.30 11.95 12.36
N ALA A 113 -21.63 12.98 11.84
CA ALA A 113 -20.59 12.84 10.83
C ALA A 113 -19.41 12.01 11.36
N MET A 114 -18.91 12.26 12.58
CA MET A 114 -17.82 11.46 13.15
C MET A 114 -18.17 9.97 13.25
N ILE A 115 -19.36 9.64 13.74
CA ILE A 115 -19.82 8.26 13.90
C ILE A 115 -20.00 7.59 12.53
N CYS A 116 -20.66 8.26 11.59
CA CYS A 116 -20.85 7.74 10.23
C CYS A 116 -19.50 7.52 9.52
N CYS A 117 -18.56 8.45 9.67
CA CYS A 117 -17.21 8.34 9.13
C CYS A 117 -16.47 7.13 9.72
N LEU A 118 -16.55 6.95 11.04
CA LEU A 118 -15.92 5.82 11.73
C LEU A 118 -16.47 4.48 11.23
N PHE A 119 -17.79 4.31 11.20
CA PHE A 119 -18.40 3.07 10.73
C PHE A 119 -18.15 2.81 9.24
N GLY A 120 -18.20 3.85 8.40
CA GLY A 120 -17.85 3.72 6.98
C GLY A 120 -16.39 3.28 6.79
N THR A 121 -15.47 3.90 7.51
CA THR A 121 -14.04 3.56 7.45
C THR A 121 -13.78 2.13 7.92
N ILE A 122 -14.42 1.69 9.01
CA ILE A 122 -14.31 0.31 9.51
C ILE A 122 -14.84 -0.68 8.46
N LEU A 123 -16.01 -0.41 7.88
CA LEU A 123 -16.61 -1.27 6.86
C LEU A 123 -15.70 -1.42 5.63
N GLY A 124 -15.17 -0.31 5.12
CA GLY A 124 -14.25 -0.35 3.98
C GLY A 124 -12.95 -1.06 4.32
N SER A 125 -12.39 -0.78 5.50
CA SER A 125 -11.15 -1.40 5.97
C SER A 125 -11.29 -2.90 6.17
N TYR A 126 -12.44 -3.37 6.65
CA TYR A 126 -12.73 -4.80 6.82
C TYR A 126 -12.69 -5.55 5.48
N LEU A 127 -13.27 -4.96 4.43
CA LEU A 127 -13.28 -5.54 3.09
C LEU A 127 -11.86 -5.58 2.49
N THR A 128 -11.10 -4.49 2.65
CA THR A 128 -9.69 -4.43 2.22
C THR A 128 -8.82 -5.42 3.00
N ALA A 129 -9.03 -5.56 4.31
CA ALA A 129 -8.34 -6.54 5.14
C ALA A 129 -8.65 -7.97 4.69
N TYR A 130 -9.90 -8.27 4.33
CA TYR A 130 -10.26 -9.59 3.79
C TYR A 130 -9.48 -9.90 2.51
N ILE A 131 -9.41 -8.95 1.56
CA ILE A 131 -8.63 -9.16 0.32
C ILE A 131 -7.14 -9.32 0.61
N SER A 132 -6.59 -8.59 1.60
CA SER A 132 -5.18 -8.69 1.97
C SER A 132 -4.75 -10.10 2.39
N THR A 133 -5.66 -10.90 2.95
CA THR A 133 -5.36 -12.28 3.38
C THR A 133 -5.04 -13.22 2.21
N PHE A 134 -5.51 -12.91 0.99
CA PHE A 134 -5.19 -13.71 -0.19
C PHE A 134 -3.77 -13.46 -0.73
N GLY A 135 -3.12 -12.38 -0.31
CA GLY A 135 -1.73 -12.04 -0.67
C GLY A 135 -0.73 -13.12 -0.24
N PRO A 136 -0.59 -13.43 1.06
CA PRO A 136 0.38 -14.43 1.52
C PRO A 136 0.04 -15.84 1.01
N VAL A 137 -1.24 -16.19 0.92
CA VAL A 137 -1.70 -17.54 0.47
C VAL A 137 -1.41 -17.78 -1.00
N SER A 138 -1.79 -16.84 -1.87
CA SER A 138 -1.62 -17.03 -3.32
C SER A 138 -0.21 -16.70 -3.77
N GLY A 139 0.43 -15.73 -3.10
CA GLY A 139 1.74 -15.29 -3.48
C GLY A 139 1.81 -14.45 -4.75
N ASN A 140 0.64 -14.01 -5.22
CA ASN A 140 0.44 -13.22 -6.42
C ASN A 140 -0.06 -11.82 -6.04
N ARG A 141 0.20 -10.84 -6.90
CA ARG A 141 -0.38 -9.50 -6.75
C ARG A 141 -1.90 -9.53 -6.91
N THR A 142 -2.61 -8.61 -6.26
CA THR A 142 -4.07 -8.56 -6.14
C THR A 142 -4.78 -8.67 -7.50
N LEU A 143 -4.32 -7.92 -8.50
CA LEU A 143 -4.90 -7.93 -9.85
C LEU A 143 -4.59 -9.21 -10.64
N VAL A 144 -3.57 -9.97 -10.26
CA VAL A 144 -3.30 -11.31 -10.79
C VAL A 144 -4.26 -12.33 -10.17
N ILE A 145 -4.53 -12.23 -8.87
CA ILE A 145 -5.53 -13.04 -8.17
C ILE A 145 -6.91 -12.87 -8.84
N ALA A 146 -7.27 -11.64 -9.19
CA ALA A 146 -8.53 -11.36 -9.88
C ALA A 146 -8.70 -12.16 -11.19
N ARG A 147 -7.62 -12.47 -11.92
CA ARG A 147 -7.68 -13.29 -13.14
C ARG A 147 -8.22 -14.70 -12.88
N TYR A 148 -7.91 -15.27 -11.72
CA TYR A 148 -8.35 -16.61 -11.36
C TYR A 148 -9.81 -16.66 -10.92
N THR A 149 -10.37 -15.56 -10.38
CA THR A 149 -11.76 -15.51 -9.90
C THR A 149 -12.76 -15.21 -11.01
N ILE A 150 -12.49 -14.20 -11.84
CA ILE A 150 -13.45 -13.69 -12.86
C ILE A 150 -13.06 -14.06 -14.30
N GLY A 151 -11.93 -14.76 -14.47
CA GLY A 151 -11.43 -15.19 -15.77
C GLY A 151 -10.59 -14.13 -16.50
N TRP A 152 -10.03 -14.54 -17.63
CA TRP A 152 -9.01 -13.77 -18.35
C TRP A 152 -9.53 -12.46 -18.98
N TRP A 153 -10.71 -12.49 -19.58
CA TRP A 153 -11.28 -11.33 -20.28
C TRP A 153 -11.83 -10.27 -19.31
N PRO A 154 -12.68 -10.62 -18.32
CA PRO A 154 -13.20 -9.65 -17.37
C PRO A 154 -12.12 -9.02 -16.48
N SER A 155 -11.06 -9.77 -16.15
CA SER A 155 -9.97 -9.25 -15.33
C SER A 155 -9.25 -8.04 -15.96
N LYS A 156 -9.14 -7.97 -17.29
CA LYS A 156 -8.58 -6.79 -17.97
C LYS A 156 -9.39 -5.52 -17.69
N LEU A 157 -10.71 -5.63 -17.61
CA LEU A 157 -11.58 -4.51 -17.25
C LEU A 157 -11.33 -4.07 -15.80
N CYS A 158 -11.20 -5.01 -14.86
CA CYS A 158 -10.88 -4.69 -13.47
C CYS A 158 -9.51 -3.98 -13.33
N VAL A 159 -8.50 -4.43 -14.09
CA VAL A 159 -7.19 -3.75 -14.12
C VAL A 159 -7.31 -2.33 -14.66
N LEU A 160 -8.07 -2.14 -15.75
CA LEU A 160 -8.29 -0.81 -16.33
C LEU A 160 -9.02 0.11 -15.35
N LEU A 161 -10.07 -0.38 -14.69
CA LEU A 161 -10.81 0.37 -13.69
C LEU A 161 -9.92 0.74 -12.50
N ASN A 162 -9.07 -0.19 -12.03
CA ASN A 162 -8.10 0.12 -10.98
C ASN A 162 -7.14 1.22 -11.40
N LEU A 163 -6.63 1.17 -12.63
CA LEU A 163 -5.75 2.20 -13.16
C LEU A 163 -6.44 3.58 -13.19
N VAL A 164 -7.73 3.63 -13.54
CA VAL A 164 -8.51 4.87 -13.47
C VAL A 164 -8.66 5.38 -12.04
N ILE A 165 -8.86 4.49 -11.07
CA ILE A 165 -8.95 4.85 -9.64
C ILE A 165 -7.64 5.46 -9.15
N GLU A 166 -6.51 4.81 -9.42
CA GLU A 166 -5.18 5.28 -9.02
C GLU A 166 -4.82 6.62 -9.68
N LEU A 167 -5.14 6.79 -10.97
CA LEU A 167 -4.98 8.08 -11.66
C LEU A 167 -5.86 9.16 -11.03
N GLY A 168 -7.11 8.84 -10.69
CA GLY A 168 -8.02 9.75 -10.00
C GLY A 168 -7.47 10.21 -8.65
N TYR A 169 -6.97 9.27 -7.85
CA TYR A 169 -6.29 9.56 -6.58
C TYR A 169 -5.10 10.51 -6.78
N GLY A 170 -4.20 10.20 -7.72
CA GLY A 170 -3.04 11.04 -8.00
C GLY A 170 -3.41 12.47 -8.46
N VAL A 171 -4.48 12.61 -9.23
CA VAL A 171 -5.00 13.93 -9.64
C VAL A 171 -5.51 14.71 -8.44
N VAL A 172 -6.31 14.09 -7.57
CA VAL A 172 -6.84 14.72 -6.35
C VAL A 172 -5.70 15.17 -5.44
N ASP A 173 -4.70 14.31 -5.21
CA ASP A 173 -3.56 14.63 -4.36
C ASP A 173 -2.76 15.81 -4.91
N THR A 174 -2.57 15.89 -6.23
CA THR A 174 -1.85 17.00 -6.87
C THR A 174 -2.65 18.31 -6.77
N ILE A 175 -3.98 18.25 -6.90
CA ILE A 175 -4.86 19.43 -6.72
C ILE A 175 -4.76 19.94 -5.28
N VAL A 176 -4.88 19.05 -4.30
CA VAL A 176 -4.80 19.39 -2.88
C VAL A 176 -3.43 19.96 -2.53
N ALA A 177 -2.34 19.36 -3.03
CA ALA A 177 -0.99 19.90 -2.85
C ALA A 177 -0.84 21.32 -3.43
N GLY A 178 -1.40 21.57 -4.63
CA GLY A 178 -1.40 22.89 -5.26
C GLY A 178 -2.19 23.93 -4.49
N LEU A 179 -3.35 23.56 -3.93
CA LEU A 179 -4.15 24.42 -3.05
C LEU A 179 -3.38 24.83 -1.80
N ILE A 180 -2.69 23.86 -1.16
CA ILE A 180 -1.87 24.13 0.03
C ILE A 180 -0.72 25.10 -0.32
N LEU A 181 -0.01 24.87 -1.43
CA LEU A 181 1.09 25.74 -1.87
C LEU A 181 0.62 27.18 -2.15
N SER A 182 -0.53 27.34 -2.77
CA SER A 182 -1.10 28.67 -3.07
C SER A 182 -1.43 29.45 -1.79
N VAL A 183 -1.99 28.77 -0.78
CA VAL A 183 -2.32 29.37 0.52
C VAL A 183 -1.07 29.73 1.31
N VAL A 184 -0.06 28.86 1.34
CA VAL A 184 1.22 29.10 2.06
C VAL A 184 1.97 30.31 1.48
N ASN A 185 1.87 30.56 0.17
CA ASN A 185 2.49 31.71 -0.47
C ASN A 185 1.73 33.04 -0.25
N GLY A 186 0.67 33.06 0.56
CA GLY A 186 0.00 34.29 0.97
C GLY A 186 -0.62 35.10 -0.16
N SER A 187 -1.26 34.44 -1.14
CA SER A 187 -1.92 34.99 -2.35
C SER A 187 -1.03 35.42 -3.53
N GLY A 188 0.29 35.33 -3.42
CA GLY A 188 1.21 35.68 -4.53
C GLY A 188 1.25 34.66 -5.68
N MET A 189 0.66 33.48 -5.53
CA MET A 189 0.69 32.39 -6.51
C MET A 189 -0.71 31.85 -6.78
N SER A 190 -1.09 31.76 -8.05
CA SER A 190 -2.34 31.12 -8.47
C SER A 190 -2.33 29.63 -8.17
N VAL A 191 -3.48 29.07 -7.82
CA VAL A 191 -3.69 27.63 -7.59
C VAL A 191 -3.18 26.80 -8.77
N ILE A 192 -3.40 27.27 -10.00
CA ILE A 192 -2.95 26.58 -11.23
C ILE A 192 -1.42 26.39 -11.22
N VAL A 193 -0.69 27.43 -10.83
CA VAL A 193 0.78 27.39 -10.75
C VAL A 193 1.22 26.44 -9.66
N GLY A 194 0.53 26.45 -8.50
CA GLY A 194 0.78 25.50 -7.41
C GLY A 194 0.60 24.04 -7.86
N ILE A 195 -0.45 23.74 -8.62
CA ILE A 195 -0.71 22.39 -9.16
C ILE A 195 0.41 21.96 -10.12
N VAL A 196 0.82 22.84 -11.04
CA VAL A 196 1.91 22.53 -12.00
C VAL A 196 3.22 22.26 -11.28
N ILE A 197 3.56 23.07 -10.27
CA ILE A 197 4.77 22.87 -9.45
C ILE A 197 4.70 21.54 -8.70
N ALA A 198 3.58 21.24 -8.05
CA ALA A 198 3.38 19.96 -7.35
C ALA A 198 3.52 18.77 -8.30
N ALA A 199 2.91 18.83 -9.49
CA ALA A 199 3.00 17.79 -10.50
C ALA A 199 4.45 17.55 -10.97
N LEU A 200 5.21 18.62 -11.21
CA LEU A 200 6.61 18.53 -11.62
C LEU A 200 7.49 17.91 -10.53
N ILE A 201 7.29 18.30 -9.27
CA ILE A 201 8.01 17.71 -8.13
C ILE A 201 7.70 16.23 -8.01
N SER A 202 6.41 15.85 -8.04
CA SER A 202 5.99 14.45 -7.98
C SER A 202 6.57 13.62 -9.14
N TRP A 203 6.58 14.18 -10.35
CA TRP A 203 7.17 13.54 -11.52
C TRP A 203 8.70 13.35 -11.38
N MET A 204 9.41 14.36 -10.89
CA MET A 204 10.86 14.27 -10.63
C MET A 204 11.18 13.21 -9.57
N VAL A 205 10.42 13.18 -8.47
CA VAL A 205 10.61 12.19 -7.41
C VAL A 205 10.33 10.77 -7.92
N SER A 206 9.28 10.60 -8.73
CA SER A 206 8.92 9.30 -9.33
C SER A 206 9.98 8.79 -10.31
N THR A 207 10.60 9.69 -11.10
CA THR A 207 11.59 9.30 -12.13
C THR A 207 13.00 9.05 -11.59
N PHE A 208 13.45 9.83 -10.60
CA PHE A 208 14.85 9.77 -10.13
C PHE A 208 15.01 9.16 -8.73
N GLY A 209 13.91 8.93 -8.00
CA GLY A 209 13.95 8.90 -6.55
C GLY A 209 13.74 7.56 -5.85
N ILE A 210 13.58 6.40 -6.51
CA ILE A 210 13.05 5.20 -5.82
C ILE A 210 13.84 4.79 -4.55
N LYS A 211 15.17 4.88 -4.55
CA LYS A 211 15.97 4.63 -3.33
C LYS A 211 15.82 5.71 -2.26
N PHE A 212 15.80 6.98 -2.66
CA PHE A 212 15.65 8.11 -1.73
C PHE A 212 14.24 8.19 -1.17
N PHE A 213 13.24 7.89 -2.00
CA PHE A 213 11.83 7.80 -1.67
C PHE A 213 11.57 6.71 -0.64
N ASN A 214 12.09 5.49 -0.83
CA ASN A 214 11.93 4.40 0.15
C ASN A 214 12.55 4.74 1.52
N MET A 215 13.66 5.50 1.55
CA MET A 215 14.26 5.95 2.80
C MET A 215 13.43 7.09 3.44
N PHE A 216 12.92 8.01 2.63
CA PHE A 216 12.10 9.13 3.07
C PHE A 216 10.75 8.67 3.63
N GLU A 217 10.08 7.75 2.95
CA GLU A 217 8.77 7.19 3.31
C GLU A 217 8.74 6.63 4.74
N ARG A 218 9.85 6.05 5.20
CA ARG A 218 9.98 5.55 6.58
C ARG A 218 9.79 6.63 7.65
N TYR A 219 10.05 7.90 7.33
CA TYR A 219 9.99 9.02 8.26
C TYR A 219 8.87 10.02 7.96
N THR A 220 8.27 10.00 6.77
CA THR A 220 7.25 10.96 6.32
C THR A 220 6.00 10.99 7.21
N TRP A 221 5.65 9.87 7.82
CA TRP A 221 4.47 9.77 8.69
C TRP A 221 4.58 10.61 9.97
N ILE A 222 5.80 10.78 10.51
CA ILE A 222 6.02 11.52 11.76
C ILE A 222 5.56 12.98 11.64
N PRO A 223 6.06 13.79 10.67
CA PRO A 223 5.60 15.17 10.53
C PRO A 223 4.12 15.27 10.19
N GLN A 224 3.57 14.34 9.40
CA GLN A 224 2.13 14.32 9.07
C GLN A 224 1.28 14.19 10.33
N VAL A 225 1.62 13.24 11.21
CA VAL A 225 0.92 13.02 12.48
C VAL A 225 1.06 14.22 13.42
N CYS A 226 2.27 14.79 13.53
CA CYS A 226 2.49 16.00 14.34
C CYS A 226 1.60 17.16 13.87
N ILE A 227 1.51 17.38 12.56
CA ILE A 227 0.66 18.43 11.97
C ILE A 227 -0.83 18.14 12.25
N LEU A 228 -1.28 16.88 12.13
CA LEU A 228 -2.65 16.51 12.46
C LEU A 228 -2.99 16.83 13.93
N PHE A 229 -2.11 16.53 14.88
CA PHE A 229 -2.32 16.90 16.29
C PHE A 229 -2.38 18.40 16.52
N ILE A 230 -1.56 19.18 15.81
CA ILE A 230 -1.62 20.65 15.86
C ILE A 230 -2.98 21.13 15.33
N PHE A 231 -3.44 20.62 14.18
CA PHE A 231 -4.74 20.98 13.64
C PHE A 231 -5.89 20.63 14.57
N VAL A 232 -5.90 19.43 15.16
CA VAL A 232 -6.92 19.04 16.15
C VAL A 232 -6.89 19.98 17.36
N SER A 233 -5.70 20.35 17.83
CA SER A 233 -5.54 21.26 18.98
C SER A 233 -6.06 22.67 18.69
N VAL A 234 -5.81 23.21 17.49
CA VAL A 234 -6.31 24.52 17.06
C VAL A 234 -7.82 24.48 16.76
N ALA A 235 -8.34 23.36 16.25
CA ALA A 235 -9.75 23.18 15.95
C ALA A 235 -10.59 22.87 17.19
N SER A 236 -10.00 22.34 18.27
CA SER A 236 -10.71 21.92 19.49
C SER A 236 -11.67 22.95 20.09
N PRO A 237 -11.36 24.27 20.13
CA PRO A 237 -12.29 25.28 20.65
C PRO A 237 -13.52 25.51 19.75
N HIS A 238 -13.46 25.08 18.50
CA HIS A 238 -14.50 25.26 17.48
C HIS A 238 -15.37 24.00 17.29
N PHE A 239 -15.15 22.96 18.08
CA PHE A 239 -15.96 21.74 18.03
C PHE A 239 -17.31 21.98 18.70
N ASP A 240 -18.33 22.25 17.89
CA ASP A 240 -19.70 22.25 18.36
C ASP A 240 -20.28 20.84 18.35
N THR A 241 -20.33 20.22 19.52
CA THR A 241 -20.93 18.90 19.73
C THR A 241 -22.43 18.96 20.02
N THR A 242 -23.02 20.16 20.09
CA THR A 242 -24.39 20.39 20.56
C THR A 242 -25.37 20.66 19.43
N THR A 243 -24.90 21.13 18.27
CA THR A 243 -25.76 21.36 17.11
C THR A 243 -26.24 20.04 16.49
N PRO A 244 -27.56 19.77 16.48
CA PRO A 244 -28.11 18.58 15.86
C PRO A 244 -28.07 18.68 14.32
N SER A 245 -28.03 17.54 13.63
CA SER A 245 -28.11 17.49 12.16
C SER A 245 -29.37 18.23 11.66
N ALA A 246 -29.20 19.12 10.68
CA ALA A 246 -30.25 20.07 10.28
C ALA A 246 -31.37 19.45 9.44
N ALA A 247 -31.17 18.22 8.93
CA ALA A 247 -32.09 17.55 8.01
C ALA A 247 -33.22 16.78 8.72
N THR A 248 -34.42 16.80 8.14
CA THR A 248 -35.61 16.10 8.66
C THR A 248 -35.68 14.64 8.19
N CYS A 249 -35.96 13.73 9.14
CA CYS A 249 -36.21 12.27 9.02
C CYS A 249 -35.62 11.56 7.78
N THR A 250 -36.32 11.55 6.65
CA THR A 250 -35.94 10.71 5.50
C THR A 250 -34.69 11.22 4.78
N ILE A 251 -34.53 12.53 4.66
CA ILE A 251 -33.35 13.14 4.01
C ILE A 251 -32.11 12.89 4.88
N LEU A 252 -32.26 12.97 6.20
CA LEU A 252 -31.17 12.70 7.14
C LEU A 252 -30.63 11.27 7.03
N ILE A 253 -31.52 10.28 6.91
CA ILE A 253 -31.11 8.87 6.73
C ILE A 253 -30.36 8.71 5.40
N GLY A 254 -30.86 9.32 4.33
CA GLY A 254 -30.20 9.31 3.02
C GLY A 254 -28.81 9.94 3.05
N ASN A 255 -28.68 11.08 3.72
CA ASN A 255 -27.41 11.79 3.89
C ASN A 255 -26.42 11.00 4.74
N ARG A 256 -26.87 10.40 5.85
CA ARG A 256 -26.05 9.50 6.67
C ARG A 256 -25.53 8.31 5.87
N LEU A 257 -26.42 7.62 5.16
CA LEU A 257 -26.05 6.44 4.39
C LEU A 257 -25.06 6.81 3.26
N SER A 258 -25.33 7.90 2.55
CA SER A 258 -24.44 8.41 1.51
C SER A 258 -23.06 8.75 2.05
N TYR A 259 -23.01 9.40 3.22
CA TYR A 259 -21.75 9.76 3.86
C TYR A 259 -20.98 8.54 4.42
N VAL A 260 -21.68 7.52 4.93
CA VAL A 260 -21.07 6.23 5.31
C VAL A 260 -20.42 5.56 4.10
N PHE A 261 -21.11 5.50 2.95
CA PHE A 261 -20.53 4.92 1.73
C PHE A 261 -19.39 5.76 1.16
N LEU A 262 -19.49 7.08 1.22
CA LEU A 262 -18.40 7.98 0.85
C LEU A 262 -17.16 7.71 1.72
N SER A 263 -17.33 7.59 3.03
CA SER A 263 -16.24 7.28 3.96
C SER A 263 -15.68 5.87 3.76
N ALA A 264 -16.53 4.90 3.42
CA ALA A 264 -16.10 3.54 3.10
C ALA A 264 -15.31 3.45 1.79
N SER A 265 -15.57 4.35 0.82
CA SER A 265 -14.95 4.33 -0.51
C SER A 265 -13.44 4.50 -0.46
N GLY A 266 -12.90 5.28 0.50
CA GLY A 266 -11.48 5.51 0.66
C GLY A 266 -10.70 4.22 0.91
N PRO A 267 -10.93 3.54 2.04
CA PRO A 267 -10.31 2.24 2.31
C PRO A 267 -10.62 1.17 1.26
N LEU A 268 -11.82 1.19 0.67
CA LEU A 268 -12.19 0.24 -0.39
C LEU A 268 -11.36 0.40 -1.67
N GLY A 269 -10.91 1.62 -2.00
CA GLY A 269 -10.02 1.84 -3.15
C GLY A 269 -8.75 0.99 -3.05
N TRP A 270 -8.20 0.85 -1.85
CA TRP A 270 -7.02 0.04 -1.59
C TRP A 270 -7.23 -1.47 -1.73
N SER A 271 -8.47 -1.94 -1.75
CA SER A 271 -8.79 -3.36 -1.83
C SER A 271 -8.19 -4.04 -3.08
N ALA A 272 -8.06 -3.30 -4.18
CA ALA A 272 -7.50 -3.79 -5.43
C ALA A 272 -5.95 -3.80 -5.50
N ALA A 273 -5.28 -3.25 -4.50
CA ALA A 273 -3.82 -3.32 -4.32
C ALA A 273 -3.41 -3.95 -2.98
N ALA A 274 -4.37 -4.29 -2.12
CA ALA A 274 -4.12 -4.69 -0.74
C ALA A 274 -3.19 -5.91 -0.63
N ALA A 275 -3.37 -6.91 -1.48
CA ALA A 275 -2.59 -8.15 -1.42
C ALA A 275 -1.12 -7.95 -1.78
N ASP A 276 -0.79 -6.88 -2.53
CA ASP A 276 0.56 -6.58 -3.02
C ASP A 276 1.54 -6.29 -1.88
N PHE A 277 1.05 -5.70 -0.79
CA PHE A 277 1.85 -5.39 0.41
C PHE A 277 2.15 -6.62 1.28
N TYR A 278 1.40 -7.71 1.09
CA TYR A 278 1.50 -8.92 1.92
C TYR A 278 2.07 -10.12 1.15
N VAL A 279 2.49 -9.97 -0.11
CA VAL A 279 3.00 -11.08 -0.95
C VAL A 279 4.28 -11.72 -0.37
N TYR A 280 5.07 -10.93 0.34
CA TYR A 280 6.31 -11.33 1.01
C TYR A 280 6.10 -11.89 2.42
N PHE A 281 4.86 -11.89 2.91
CA PHE A 281 4.58 -12.44 4.24
C PHE A 281 4.56 -13.97 4.19
N PRO A 282 4.98 -14.62 5.29
CA PRO A 282 4.88 -16.06 5.43
C PRO A 282 3.42 -16.53 5.33
N LEU A 283 3.24 -17.83 5.14
CA LEU A 283 1.93 -18.50 5.25
C LEU A 283 1.58 -18.70 6.73
N LEU A 284 0.30 -18.45 7.08
CA LEU A 284 -0.24 -18.65 8.43
C LEU A 284 -0.22 -20.13 8.83
#